data_AF-A0A662WSS4-F1
#
_entry.id   AF-A0A662WSS4-F1
#
_cell.length_a   1.000
_cell.length_b   1.000
_cell.length_c   1.000
_cell.angle_alpha   90.00
_cell.angle_beta   90.00
_cell.angle_gamma   90.00
#
_symmetry.space_group_name_H-M   'P 1'
#
loop_
_entity.id
_entity.type
_entity.pdbx_description
1 polymer ?
#
loop_
_entity_poly.entity_id
_entity_poly.type
_entity_poly.pdbx_seq_one_letter_code
_entity_poly.pdbx_strand_id
1 'polypeptide(L)'
;MSLPHRPRLLIPKFAMGEASDGEGDAPVLPRIVRPVDIVDREELNKVTDFTVVKTTLNQFCKSKVRTLPWDEVLADMNKGVLEAYLLANVHALRLCKAGLPIPPLNNTFFNQEMSGVRGPKNDELLLPPDRILANAYDGQDAFVLEWRAQIPRTTTGAPKLTAHLLVPLTYRFLQDIEERNRISQGDPELLQVKSFTVLPTKRGFECNHMKMCKLGLRALLQRTGIRVPSEGPKWNGVEETYWRRLFNIKKFETANRKFAGHIVTNGKAVSIVMRKSKREPDPEQARVFSMSEFDVMWRLDPGRRDLFVATNQLGETVSCSTKEFYEEARYTKAKQKIKGWQDRSPRVLEATRNVPTKKSVSLETLSYCIRFMTKSIDLLLGFARRKPFRRLRLRSFIFMKKKLRRLCQMLAHEGERTVVGFGDWSNQDVAEIIKKSPAGPVKRFERDLARFCTVISIAEFRTSKVHFDCERELKN
;
A
#
# COMPACT_ATOMS: atom_id res chain seq x y z
N MET A 1 55.24 4.31 39.94
CA MET A 1 54.35 4.86 38.89
C MET A 1 52.97 4.25 39.06
N SER A 2 51.92 5.03 38.86
CA SER A 2 50.55 4.66 39.25
C SER A 2 49.63 4.56 38.03
N LEU A 3 48.84 3.49 37.93
CA LEU A 3 47.69 3.41 37.02
C LEU A 3 46.38 3.52 37.85
N PRO A 4 45.40 4.32 37.40
CA PRO A 4 44.31 4.75 38.26
C PRO A 4 43.18 3.71 38.44
N HIS A 5 42.54 3.81 39.60
CA HIS A 5 41.30 3.10 39.96
C HIS A 5 40.18 3.28 38.91
N ARG A 6 39.49 2.20 38.55
CA ARG A 6 38.08 2.28 38.12
C ARG A 6 37.18 2.03 39.34
N PRO A 7 36.31 2.96 39.74
CA PRO A 7 35.40 2.72 40.85
C PRO A 7 34.36 1.64 40.48
N ARG A 8 34.15 0.66 41.36
CA ARG A 8 32.98 -0.23 41.30
C ARG A 8 31.74 0.59 41.65
N LEU A 9 30.83 0.77 40.70
CA LEU A 9 29.47 1.21 41.01
C LEU A 9 28.74 0.09 41.76
N LEU A 10 28.30 0.39 42.97
CA LEU A 10 27.56 -0.52 43.84
C LEU A 10 26.16 -0.75 43.26
N ILE A 11 25.81 -2.02 43.02
CA ILE A 11 24.42 -2.42 42.82
C ILE A 11 23.78 -2.56 44.21
N PRO A 12 22.71 -1.81 44.54
CA PRO A 12 22.01 -2.01 45.80
C PRO A 12 21.41 -3.41 45.86
N LYS A 13 21.74 -4.18 46.90
CA LYS A 13 20.97 -5.39 47.24
C LYS A 13 19.60 -4.94 47.75
N PHE A 14 18.58 -5.03 46.91
CA PHE A 14 17.21 -5.06 47.43
C PHE A 14 17.01 -6.39 48.16
N ALA A 15 16.56 -6.31 49.41
CA ALA A 15 16.25 -7.48 50.20
C ALA A 15 15.01 -8.20 49.65
N MET A 16 15.02 -9.53 49.69
CA MET A 16 13.81 -10.34 49.56
C MET A 16 12.98 -10.13 50.82
N GLY A 17 12.03 -9.20 50.78
CA GLY A 17 10.98 -9.12 51.80
C GLY A 17 10.03 -10.30 51.61
N GLU A 18 9.67 -10.97 52.70
CA GLU A 18 8.75 -12.11 52.68
C GLU A 18 7.34 -11.65 52.27
N ALA A 19 6.60 -12.52 51.58
CA ALA A 19 5.24 -12.23 51.16
C ALA A 19 4.28 -12.36 52.34
N SER A 20 3.67 -11.25 52.77
CA SER A 20 2.47 -11.27 53.60
C SER A 20 1.23 -11.10 52.71
N ASP A 21 0.31 -12.06 52.77
CA ASP A 21 -0.92 -12.03 51.98
C ASP A 21 -1.80 -10.86 52.43
N GLY A 22 -1.91 -9.85 51.57
CA GLY A 22 -2.70 -8.65 51.78
C GLY A 22 -3.45 -8.27 50.50
N GLU A 23 -4.78 -8.43 50.52
CA GLU A 23 -5.66 -8.18 49.38
C GLU A 23 -5.82 -6.66 49.13
N GLY A 24 -4.81 -6.06 48.49
CA GLY A 24 -4.72 -4.63 48.21
C GLY A 24 -5.20 -4.27 46.80
N ASP A 25 -6.32 -3.54 46.72
CA ASP A 25 -6.96 -3.17 45.45
C ASP A 25 -6.03 -2.32 44.56
N ALA A 26 -5.64 -2.87 43.41
CA ALA A 26 -4.69 -2.23 42.51
C ALA A 26 -5.35 -1.04 41.80
N PRO A 27 -4.75 0.18 41.80
CA PRO A 27 -5.42 1.39 41.32
C PRO A 27 -5.80 1.26 39.84
N VAL A 28 -7.10 1.07 39.59
CA VAL A 28 -7.66 0.88 38.25
C VAL A 28 -7.45 2.14 37.43
N LEU A 29 -6.40 2.14 36.60
CA LEU A 29 -6.15 3.18 35.62
C LEU A 29 -7.44 3.41 34.79
N PRO A 30 -7.99 4.63 34.75
CA PRO A 30 -9.31 4.86 34.20
C PRO A 30 -9.36 4.43 32.74
N ARG A 31 -10.27 3.49 32.43
CA ARG A 31 -10.51 3.01 31.07
C ARG A 31 -10.71 4.22 30.15
N ILE A 32 -9.84 4.38 29.17
CA ILE A 32 -9.96 5.45 28.16
C ILE A 32 -11.27 5.22 27.41
N VAL A 33 -12.30 5.98 27.78
CA VAL A 33 -13.61 5.94 27.12
C VAL A 33 -13.39 6.34 25.67
N ARG A 34 -13.60 5.41 24.74
CA ARG A 34 -13.51 5.70 23.31
C ARG A 34 -14.54 6.78 22.98
N PRO A 35 -14.15 7.92 22.37
CA PRO A 35 -15.10 8.95 21.96
C PRO A 35 -16.26 8.35 21.16
N VAL A 36 -17.48 8.79 21.46
CA VAL A 36 -18.72 8.20 20.93
C VAL A 36 -18.72 8.13 19.40
N ASP A 37 -18.15 9.15 18.72
CA ASP A 37 -18.05 9.16 17.25
C ASP A 37 -17.24 7.98 16.69
N ILE A 38 -16.33 7.38 17.45
CA ILE A 38 -15.58 6.18 17.04
C ILE A 38 -16.50 4.95 17.09
N VAL A 39 -17.29 4.80 18.15
CA VAL A 39 -18.21 3.66 18.33
C VAL A 39 -19.31 3.70 17.27
N ASP A 40 -19.95 4.85 17.07
CA ASP A 40 -20.96 5.06 16.02
C ASP A 40 -20.42 4.70 14.62
N ARG A 41 -19.12 4.95 14.39
CA ARG A 41 -18.46 4.66 13.12
C ARG A 41 -18.00 3.21 13.01
N GLU A 42 -17.65 2.53 14.09
CA GLU A 42 -17.44 1.09 14.12
C GLU A 42 -18.74 0.34 13.78
N GLU A 43 -19.87 0.70 14.41
CA GLU A 43 -21.19 0.14 14.12
C GLU A 43 -21.64 0.43 12.67
N LEU A 44 -21.59 1.69 12.23
CA LEU A 44 -21.97 2.07 10.86
C LEU A 44 -21.11 1.36 9.79
N ASN A 45 -19.84 1.06 10.09
CA ASN A 45 -18.98 0.30 9.18
C ASN A 45 -19.36 -1.18 9.06
N LYS A 46 -20.05 -1.79 10.05
CA LYS A 46 -20.51 -3.20 9.94
C LYS A 46 -21.52 -3.38 8.78
N VAL A 47 -22.36 -2.37 8.56
CA VAL A 47 -23.46 -2.34 7.58
C VAL A 47 -23.16 -1.51 6.32
N THR A 48 -22.01 -0.83 6.26
CA THR A 48 -21.61 0.03 5.12
C THR A 48 -20.49 -0.61 4.30
N ASP A 49 -20.66 -0.66 2.98
CA ASP A 49 -19.58 -0.99 2.04
C ASP A 49 -19.22 0.24 1.17
N PHE A 50 -18.00 0.26 0.64
CA PHE A 50 -17.41 1.41 -0.04
C PHE A 50 -17.12 1.12 -1.52
N THR A 51 -17.45 2.09 -2.38
CA THR A 51 -17.07 2.07 -3.79
C THR A 51 -16.32 3.34 -4.17
N VAL A 52 -15.46 3.25 -5.19
CA VAL A 52 -14.57 4.36 -5.58
C VAL A 52 -14.79 4.72 -7.05
N VAL A 53 -15.30 5.93 -7.29
CA VAL A 53 -15.48 6.50 -8.63
C VAL A 53 -14.25 7.32 -8.99
N LYS A 54 -13.58 7.03 -10.11
CA LYS A 54 -12.35 7.74 -10.54
C LYS A 54 -12.62 8.63 -11.74
N THR A 55 -12.25 9.91 -11.63
CA THR A 55 -12.42 10.90 -12.70
C THR A 55 -11.32 11.97 -12.65
N THR A 56 -11.37 12.96 -13.53
CA THR A 56 -10.49 14.14 -13.49
C THR A 56 -10.98 15.13 -12.43
N LEU A 57 -10.05 15.80 -11.75
CA LEU A 57 -10.41 16.80 -10.74
C LEU A 57 -11.25 17.95 -11.35
N ASN A 58 -10.97 18.32 -12.60
CA ASN A 58 -11.68 19.37 -13.34
C ASN A 58 -13.17 19.06 -13.65
N GLN A 59 -13.55 17.78 -13.66
CA GLN A 59 -14.96 17.34 -13.77
C GLN A 59 -15.65 17.26 -12.40
N PHE A 60 -14.91 17.02 -11.33
CA PHE A 60 -15.44 16.96 -9.97
C PHE A 60 -15.61 18.35 -9.34
N CYS A 61 -14.68 19.29 -9.59
CA CYS A 61 -14.79 20.68 -9.14
C CYS A 61 -15.85 21.45 -9.92
N LYS A 62 -16.61 22.31 -9.23
CA LYS A 62 -17.39 23.39 -9.85
C LYS A 62 -16.45 24.50 -10.37
N SER A 63 -16.97 25.39 -11.22
CA SER A 63 -16.19 26.48 -11.86
C SER A 63 -15.40 27.30 -10.85
N LYS A 64 -16.08 27.80 -9.79
CA LYS A 64 -15.52 28.61 -8.68
C LYS A 64 -14.44 27.91 -7.82
N VAL A 65 -14.07 26.66 -8.14
CA VAL A 65 -13.19 25.79 -7.32
C VAL A 65 -11.95 25.34 -8.09
N ARG A 66 -11.83 25.73 -9.37
CA ARG A 66 -10.65 25.48 -10.22
C ARG A 66 -9.43 26.32 -9.81
N THR A 67 -9.64 27.36 -9.00
CA THR A 67 -8.64 28.29 -8.45
C THR A 67 -8.02 27.86 -7.12
N LEU A 68 -8.53 26.81 -6.46
CA LEU A 68 -7.94 26.35 -5.19
C LEU A 68 -6.49 25.86 -5.40
N PRO A 69 -5.55 26.10 -4.45
CA PRO A 69 -4.10 25.88 -4.59
C PRO A 69 -3.68 24.40 -4.48
N TRP A 70 -4.36 23.51 -5.21
CA TRP A 70 -4.13 22.06 -5.18
C TRP A 70 -2.68 21.67 -5.47
N ASP A 71 -1.98 22.39 -6.37
CA ASP A 71 -0.61 22.06 -6.76
C ASP A 71 0.47 22.50 -5.75
N GLU A 72 0.11 23.36 -4.79
CA GLU A 72 0.95 23.78 -3.66
C GLU A 72 0.63 22.97 -2.41
N VAL A 73 -0.65 22.87 -2.04
CA VAL A 73 -1.10 22.06 -0.88
C VAL A 73 -0.64 20.60 -1.03
N LEU A 74 -0.69 20.03 -2.23
CA LEU A 74 -0.18 18.68 -2.46
C LEU A 74 1.35 18.60 -2.61
N ALA A 75 2.05 19.71 -2.87
CA ALA A 75 3.51 19.74 -2.79
C ALA A 75 3.95 19.68 -1.32
N ASP A 76 3.40 20.55 -0.48
CA ASP A 76 3.62 20.59 0.98
C ASP A 76 3.30 19.24 1.62
N MET A 77 2.13 18.67 1.32
CA MET A 77 1.75 17.35 1.84
C MET A 77 2.69 16.24 1.33
N ASN A 78 3.28 16.34 0.13
CA ASN A 78 4.26 15.33 -0.34
C ASN A 78 5.66 15.55 0.25
N LYS A 79 5.98 16.77 0.67
CA LYS A 79 7.18 17.11 1.44
C LYS A 79 7.04 16.61 2.89
N GLY A 80 6.01 17.05 3.60
CA GLY A 80 5.72 16.61 4.97
C GLY A 80 5.55 15.09 5.10
N VAL A 81 4.89 14.42 4.14
CA VAL A 81 4.83 12.94 4.14
C VAL A 81 6.20 12.31 3.87
N LEU A 82 7.06 12.89 3.03
CA LEU A 82 8.42 12.37 2.79
C LEU A 82 9.34 12.58 4.01
N GLU A 83 9.19 13.71 4.69
CA GLU A 83 9.92 14.06 5.91
C GLU A 83 9.42 13.22 7.09
N ALA A 84 8.11 13.05 7.26
CA ALA A 84 7.54 12.10 8.21
C ALA A 84 8.02 10.66 7.93
N TYR A 85 8.07 10.20 6.67
CA TYR A 85 8.66 8.90 6.29
C TYR A 85 10.21 8.83 6.40
N LEU A 86 10.89 9.92 6.73
CA LEU A 86 12.33 9.95 7.05
C LEU A 86 12.59 10.04 8.54
N LEU A 87 11.79 10.83 9.26
CA LEU A 87 11.56 10.70 10.71
C LEU A 87 11.35 9.20 10.98
N ALA A 88 10.36 8.62 10.28
CA ALA A 88 10.45 7.35 9.55
C ALA A 88 11.20 6.24 10.26
N ASN A 89 12.50 6.15 9.99
CA ASN A 89 13.28 4.98 10.36
C ASN A 89 14.09 5.21 11.65
N VAL A 90 14.23 6.46 12.09
CA VAL A 90 15.36 6.90 12.94
C VAL A 90 15.03 6.82 14.44
N HIS A 91 13.95 6.14 14.85
CA HIS A 91 13.59 5.90 16.25
C HIS A 91 13.08 4.50 16.60
N ALA A 92 12.67 3.59 15.69
CA ALA A 92 13.03 2.19 15.91
C ALA A 92 14.56 2.13 16.02
N LEU A 93 15.27 2.87 15.17
CA LEU A 93 16.72 2.95 15.25
C LEU A 93 17.27 3.68 16.49
N ARG A 94 16.42 4.28 17.33
CA ARG A 94 16.79 4.76 18.69
C ARG A 94 16.22 3.84 19.77
N LEU A 95 14.93 3.52 19.74
CA LEU A 95 14.22 2.63 20.66
C LEU A 95 14.80 1.22 20.61
N CYS A 96 14.85 0.54 19.45
CA CYS A 96 15.48 -0.79 19.33
C CYS A 96 16.96 -0.75 19.74
N LYS A 97 17.71 0.30 19.37
CA LYS A 97 19.10 0.48 19.81
C LYS A 97 19.23 0.72 21.33
N ALA A 98 18.17 1.19 21.99
CA ALA A 98 18.07 1.40 23.43
C ALA A 98 17.25 0.31 24.16
N GLY A 99 16.82 -0.77 23.48
CA GLY A 99 15.97 -1.82 24.03
C GLY A 99 14.53 -1.39 24.39
N LEU A 100 14.07 -0.22 23.96
CA LEU A 100 12.78 0.36 24.35
C LEU A 100 11.60 -0.16 23.49
N PRO A 101 10.38 -0.24 24.06
CA PRO A 101 9.19 -0.74 23.36
C PRO A 101 8.71 0.23 22.27
N ILE A 102 8.23 -0.35 21.16
CA ILE A 102 7.79 0.37 19.97
C ILE A 102 6.31 0.78 20.12
N PRO A 103 5.94 2.05 19.88
CA PRO A 103 4.55 2.50 19.98
C PRO A 103 3.60 1.79 18.99
N PRO A 104 2.30 1.66 19.28
CA PRO A 104 1.36 1.03 18.36
C PRO A 104 1.22 1.78 17.03
N LEU A 105 1.77 1.21 15.95
CA LEU A 105 1.63 1.69 14.58
C LEU A 105 0.18 1.90 14.15
N ASN A 106 -0.29 3.14 14.22
CA ASN A 106 -1.64 3.54 13.84
C ASN A 106 -1.67 5.02 13.40
N ASN A 107 -2.86 5.60 13.17
CA ASN A 107 -2.97 7.01 12.80
C ASN A 107 -2.46 7.95 13.91
N THR A 108 -2.58 7.58 15.19
CA THR A 108 -2.06 8.37 16.31
C THR A 108 -0.54 8.44 16.25
N PHE A 109 0.14 7.32 15.99
CA PHE A 109 1.58 7.29 15.74
C PHE A 109 1.99 8.19 14.56
N PHE A 110 1.41 8.01 13.38
CA PHE A 110 1.76 8.86 12.22
C PHE A 110 1.39 10.34 12.43
N ASN A 111 0.41 10.65 13.29
CA ASN A 111 0.09 12.02 13.68
C ASN A 111 1.05 12.58 14.73
N GLN A 112 1.45 11.78 15.73
CA GLN A 112 2.48 12.12 16.73
C GLN A 112 3.77 12.50 16.03
N GLU A 113 4.11 11.78 14.97
CA GLU A 113 5.26 12.03 14.10
C GLU A 113 5.13 13.29 13.24
N MET A 114 3.93 13.63 12.79
CA MET A 114 3.65 14.91 12.13
C MET A 114 3.69 16.09 13.11
N SER A 115 3.32 15.91 14.38
CA SER A 115 3.56 16.92 15.44
C SER A 115 5.02 16.96 15.90
N GLY A 116 5.73 15.83 15.85
CA GLY A 116 7.15 15.65 16.13
C GLY A 116 8.09 16.27 15.08
N VAL A 117 7.53 17.03 14.13
CA VAL A 117 8.29 17.97 13.30
C VAL A 117 8.78 19.18 14.12
N ARG A 118 8.45 19.26 15.42
CA ARG A 118 9.33 19.85 16.46
C ARG A 118 9.78 18.80 17.51
N GLY A 119 10.59 17.82 17.10
CA GLY A 119 11.31 16.87 17.97
C GLY A 119 10.81 15.40 17.86
N PRO A 120 11.68 14.38 17.70
CA PRO A 120 11.54 13.56 16.46
C PRO A 120 11.66 12.01 16.55
N LYS A 121 10.88 11.31 15.65
CA LYS A 121 10.99 9.92 15.07
C LYS A 121 10.21 8.82 15.88
N ASN A 122 9.66 7.62 15.46
CA ASN A 122 9.40 6.74 14.24
C ASN A 122 10.19 5.37 13.94
N ASP A 123 9.57 4.28 13.38
CA ASP A 123 9.87 2.79 13.54
C ASP A 123 10.34 1.80 12.35
N GLU A 124 10.06 0.43 12.42
CA GLU A 124 9.94 -0.90 11.62
C GLU A 124 10.68 -1.55 10.34
N LEU A 125 11.45 -2.70 10.36
CA LEU A 125 11.62 -3.83 9.31
C LEU A 125 12.91 -4.75 9.39
N LEU A 126 13.05 -6.08 9.04
CA LEU A 126 12.26 -7.39 9.09
C LEU A 126 13.14 -8.68 8.75
N LEU A 127 13.08 -9.82 9.49
CA LEU A 127 14.06 -11.06 9.56
C LEU A 127 12.98 -12.25 9.24
N PRO A 128 13.28 -13.38 8.50
CA PRO A 128 12.35 -13.88 7.49
C PRO A 128 11.14 -14.63 8.11
N PRO A 129 10.19 -15.10 7.30
CA PRO A 129 8.93 -15.57 7.86
C PRO A 129 8.97 -17.05 8.30
N ASP A 130 9.12 -18.01 7.39
CA ASP A 130 8.26 -19.20 7.47
C ASP A 130 8.56 -20.17 8.64
N ARG A 131 9.81 -20.63 8.81
CA ARG A 131 10.19 -21.50 9.96
C ARG A 131 10.09 -20.80 11.32
N ILE A 132 10.25 -19.48 11.31
CA ILE A 132 10.31 -18.63 12.50
C ILE A 132 8.90 -18.18 12.91
N LEU A 133 7.96 -18.05 11.97
CA LEU A 133 6.54 -17.76 12.18
C LEU A 133 5.66 -19.02 12.33
N ALA A 134 6.13 -20.22 11.95
CA ALA A 134 5.38 -21.46 12.17
C ALA A 134 4.91 -21.61 13.63
N ASN A 135 3.71 -22.16 13.86
CA ASN A 135 3.16 -22.30 15.22
C ASN A 135 4.06 -23.20 16.08
N ALA A 136 4.34 -24.42 15.60
CA ALA A 136 5.35 -25.32 16.15
C ALA A 136 6.67 -25.26 15.35
N TYR A 137 7.74 -25.78 15.95
CA TYR A 137 8.99 -26.16 15.29
C TYR A 137 9.67 -27.20 16.17
N ASP A 138 10.07 -28.31 15.55
CA ASP A 138 10.58 -29.55 16.14
C ASP A 138 12.07 -29.78 15.84
N GLY A 139 12.63 -29.06 14.86
CA GLY A 139 14.04 -29.11 14.52
C GLY A 139 14.96 -28.41 15.54
N GLN A 140 16.24 -28.78 15.51
CA GLN A 140 17.27 -28.28 16.43
C GLN A 140 18.16 -27.17 15.84
N ASP A 141 17.69 -26.47 14.78
CA ASP A 141 18.39 -25.32 14.21
C ASP A 141 18.45 -24.19 15.26
N ALA A 142 19.62 -24.02 15.87
CA ALA A 142 19.84 -23.08 16.98
C ALA A 142 19.50 -21.63 16.59
N PHE A 143 19.75 -21.24 15.34
CA PHE A 143 19.41 -19.92 14.82
C PHE A 143 17.89 -19.77 14.69
N VAL A 144 17.19 -20.76 14.12
CA VAL A 144 15.71 -20.75 14.11
C VAL A 144 15.14 -20.71 15.53
N LEU A 145 15.68 -21.47 16.48
CA LEU A 145 15.23 -21.47 17.89
C LEU A 145 15.47 -20.11 18.56
N GLU A 146 16.64 -19.50 18.39
CA GLU A 146 16.98 -18.15 18.86
C GLU A 146 15.97 -17.12 18.34
N TRP A 147 15.66 -17.16 17.03
CA TRP A 147 14.69 -16.24 16.42
C TRP A 147 13.26 -16.50 16.86
N ARG A 148 12.87 -17.77 17.03
CA ARG A 148 11.52 -18.14 17.49
C ARG A 148 11.22 -17.69 18.91
N ALA A 149 12.23 -17.66 19.79
CA ALA A 149 12.14 -17.14 21.15
C ALA A 149 12.00 -15.60 21.19
N GLN A 150 12.51 -14.89 20.18
CA GLN A 150 12.43 -13.43 20.06
C GLN A 150 11.10 -12.93 19.46
N ILE A 151 10.23 -13.80 18.96
CA ILE A 151 8.89 -13.43 18.43
C ILE A 151 7.83 -13.54 19.53
N PRO A 152 7.10 -12.45 19.86
CA PRO A 152 5.95 -12.53 20.76
C PRO A 152 4.86 -13.45 20.18
N ARG A 153 4.41 -14.45 20.95
CA ARG A 153 3.40 -15.44 20.53
C ARG A 153 2.10 -15.34 21.32
N THR A 154 1.06 -15.99 20.81
CA THR A 154 -0.18 -16.34 21.52
C THR A 154 0.04 -17.59 22.39
N THR A 155 -0.93 -17.90 23.25
CA THR A 155 -1.00 -19.19 23.99
C THR A 155 -1.03 -20.41 23.06
N THR A 156 -1.52 -20.25 21.83
CA THR A 156 -1.54 -21.29 20.77
C THR A 156 -0.23 -21.39 19.98
N GLY A 157 0.85 -20.73 20.42
CA GLY A 157 2.16 -20.73 19.76
C GLY A 157 2.24 -19.90 18.46
N ALA A 158 1.13 -19.36 17.98
CA ALA A 158 1.09 -18.54 16.78
C ALA A 158 1.76 -17.15 17.02
N PRO A 159 2.47 -16.60 16.03
CA PRO A 159 3.14 -15.30 16.16
C PRO A 159 2.14 -14.14 16.22
N LYS A 160 2.38 -13.17 17.10
CA LYS A 160 1.63 -11.92 17.16
C LYS A 160 2.07 -11.00 16.02
N LEU A 161 1.43 -11.13 14.86
CA LEU A 161 1.68 -10.33 13.64
C LEU A 161 1.27 -8.84 13.76
N THR A 162 1.16 -8.30 14.97
CA THR A 162 0.87 -6.88 15.21
C THR A 162 2.14 -6.07 14.95
N ALA A 163 2.14 -5.27 13.88
CA ALA A 163 3.32 -4.63 13.30
C ALA A 163 4.39 -4.20 14.34
N HIS A 164 4.07 -3.26 15.24
CA HIS A 164 4.99 -2.74 16.25
C HIS A 164 5.67 -3.79 17.16
N LEU A 165 5.03 -4.93 17.43
CA LEU A 165 5.59 -6.01 18.24
C LEU A 165 6.66 -6.81 17.50
N LEU A 166 6.59 -6.87 16.16
CA LEU A 166 7.61 -7.52 15.35
C LEU A 166 8.92 -6.72 15.35
N VAL A 167 8.96 -5.47 15.85
CA VAL A 167 9.94 -4.49 15.39
C VAL A 167 11.33 -4.54 16.01
N PRO A 168 11.51 -4.84 17.31
CA PRO A 168 12.83 -5.12 17.87
C PRO A 168 13.48 -6.34 17.20
N LEU A 169 12.68 -7.40 16.99
CA LEU A 169 12.99 -8.53 16.10
C LEU A 169 13.39 -8.01 14.71
N THR A 170 12.55 -7.18 14.08
CA THR A 170 12.75 -6.71 12.71
C THR A 170 14.08 -5.99 12.52
N TYR A 171 14.44 -5.08 13.44
CA TYR A 171 15.64 -4.26 13.36
C TYR A 171 16.92 -5.09 13.34
N ARG A 172 16.96 -6.18 14.11
CA ARG A 172 18.11 -7.10 14.20
C ARG A 172 18.48 -7.66 12.82
N PHE A 173 17.51 -7.85 11.93
CA PHE A 173 17.78 -8.30 10.56
C PHE A 173 18.68 -7.39 9.77
N LEU A 174 18.44 -6.10 9.89
CA LEU A 174 19.21 -5.13 9.14
C LEU A 174 20.62 -5.02 9.74
N GLN A 175 20.81 -5.38 11.02
CA GLN A 175 22.13 -5.60 11.61
C GLN A 175 22.81 -6.82 10.99
N ASP A 176 22.17 -8.00 11.01
CA ASP A 176 22.69 -9.24 10.42
C ASP A 176 23.04 -9.10 8.94
N ILE A 177 22.18 -8.43 8.17
CA ILE A 177 22.37 -8.24 6.73
C ILE A 177 23.49 -7.23 6.46
N GLU A 178 23.60 -6.14 7.23
CA GLU A 178 24.74 -5.23 7.08
C GLU A 178 26.06 -5.88 7.54
N GLU A 179 26.07 -6.69 8.59
CA GLU A 179 27.27 -7.38 9.07
C GLU A 179 27.73 -8.49 8.11
N ARG A 180 26.82 -9.33 7.60
CA ARG A 180 27.13 -10.32 6.56
C ARG A 180 27.67 -9.63 5.31
N ASN A 181 27.05 -8.52 4.86
CA ASN A 181 27.53 -7.75 3.72
C ASN A 181 28.90 -7.10 3.96
N ARG A 182 29.22 -6.72 5.20
CA ARG A 182 30.53 -6.18 5.60
C ARG A 182 31.61 -7.25 5.56
N ILE A 183 31.28 -8.48 5.97
CA ILE A 183 32.19 -9.64 5.91
C ILE A 183 32.42 -10.07 4.45
N SER A 184 31.37 -10.14 3.63
CA SER A 184 31.46 -10.39 2.18
C SER A 184 32.02 -9.22 1.37
N GLN A 185 32.52 -8.14 1.99
CA GLN A 185 32.92 -6.93 1.26
C GLN A 185 34.33 -7.05 0.66
N GLY A 186 34.42 -7.60 -0.55
CA GLY A 186 35.67 -7.73 -1.32
C GLY A 186 35.83 -9.09 -1.99
N ASP A 187 35.03 -10.07 -1.56
CA ASP A 187 34.94 -11.40 -2.15
C ASP A 187 33.97 -11.39 -3.36
N PRO A 188 34.41 -11.78 -4.58
CA PRO A 188 33.53 -11.83 -5.76
C PRO A 188 32.52 -12.98 -5.75
N GLU A 189 32.75 -14.04 -4.98
CA GLU A 189 31.90 -15.25 -4.94
C GLU A 189 30.75 -15.10 -3.91
N LEU A 190 30.95 -14.29 -2.87
CA LEU A 190 29.95 -14.06 -1.82
C LEU A 190 28.89 -13.01 -2.22
N LEU A 191 27.71 -13.51 -2.61
CA LEU A 191 26.56 -12.67 -2.97
C LEU A 191 26.04 -11.81 -1.80
N GLN A 192 26.15 -10.49 -1.92
CA GLN A 192 25.60 -9.53 -0.96
C GLN A 192 24.07 -9.67 -0.80
N VAL A 193 23.63 -9.78 0.45
CA VAL A 193 22.22 -9.87 0.83
C VAL A 193 21.56 -8.49 0.74
N LYS A 194 20.37 -8.43 0.13
CA LYS A 194 19.73 -7.16 -0.23
C LYS A 194 19.10 -6.44 0.98
N SER A 195 19.84 -5.53 1.60
CA SER A 195 19.37 -4.65 2.68
C SER A 195 18.04 -3.94 2.33
N PHE A 196 17.24 -3.65 3.35
CA PHE A 196 15.97 -2.92 3.27
C PHE A 196 15.94 -1.75 4.26
N THR A 197 14.94 -0.89 4.17
CA THR A 197 14.71 0.19 5.16
C THR A 197 14.33 -0.43 6.51
N VAL A 198 14.37 0.38 7.56
CA VAL A 198 13.41 0.20 8.68
C VAL A 198 12.03 0.67 8.10
N LEU A 199 11.20 1.51 8.76
CA LEU A 199 9.80 1.74 8.30
C LEU A 199 9.66 1.96 6.77
N PRO A 200 8.68 1.35 6.07
CA PRO A 200 8.53 1.50 4.64
C PRO A 200 8.50 2.97 4.24
N THR A 201 9.40 3.39 3.35
CA THR A 201 9.57 4.81 3.02
C THR A 201 8.61 5.28 1.92
N LYS A 202 8.33 6.60 1.86
CA LYS A 202 7.55 7.20 0.77
C LYS A 202 8.13 6.79 -0.58
N ARG A 203 7.30 6.17 -1.44
CA ARG A 203 7.63 5.79 -2.82
C ARG A 203 8.00 7.02 -3.68
N GLY A 204 9.28 7.38 -3.67
CA GLY A 204 9.90 8.39 -4.51
C GLY A 204 9.30 9.80 -4.40
N PHE A 205 9.65 10.64 -5.37
CA PHE A 205 9.26 12.06 -5.44
C PHE A 205 7.95 12.29 -6.22
N GLU A 206 7.24 11.23 -6.63
CA GLU A 206 5.91 11.36 -7.23
C GLU A 206 4.93 12.03 -6.25
N CYS A 207 4.12 12.96 -6.77
CA CYS A 207 2.97 13.50 -6.05
C CYS A 207 1.90 12.39 -5.89
N ASN A 208 1.81 11.83 -4.69
CA ASN A 208 0.87 10.75 -4.37
C ASN A 208 -0.59 11.22 -4.44
N HIS A 209 -1.52 10.26 -4.51
CA HIS A 209 -2.94 10.54 -4.27
C HIS A 209 -3.14 10.66 -2.76
N MET A 210 -3.67 11.79 -2.29
CA MET A 210 -3.79 12.12 -0.89
C MET A 210 -5.25 12.24 -0.47
N LYS A 211 -5.55 11.73 0.73
CA LYS A 211 -6.89 11.75 1.31
C LYS A 211 -7.24 13.17 1.71
N MET A 212 -8.29 13.71 1.09
CA MET A 212 -8.88 15.00 1.41
C MET A 212 -10.22 14.71 2.10
N CYS A 213 -10.18 14.71 3.42
CA CYS A 213 -11.34 14.54 4.31
C CYS A 213 -11.85 15.91 4.79
N LYS A 214 -12.81 15.92 5.73
CA LYS A 214 -13.33 17.12 6.37
C LYS A 214 -12.28 18.11 6.86
N LEU A 215 -11.26 17.63 7.57
CA LEU A 215 -10.18 18.46 8.12
C LEU A 215 -9.28 19.02 7.00
N GLY A 216 -8.97 18.20 6.00
CA GLY A 216 -8.24 18.64 4.82
C GLY A 216 -9.00 19.72 4.03
N LEU A 217 -10.32 19.58 3.88
CA LEU A 217 -11.15 20.59 3.23
C LEU A 217 -11.15 21.91 4.02
N ARG A 218 -11.29 21.83 5.35
CA ARG A 218 -11.19 22.99 6.25
C ARG A 218 -9.86 23.72 6.08
N ALA A 219 -8.74 23.00 6.15
CA ALA A 219 -7.39 23.56 5.98
C ALA A 219 -7.14 24.13 4.57
N LEU A 220 -7.67 23.50 3.51
CA LEU A 220 -7.61 23.99 2.13
C LEU A 220 -8.35 25.32 1.96
N LEU A 221 -9.49 25.49 2.62
CA LEU A 221 -10.28 26.73 2.61
C LEU A 221 -9.61 27.86 3.40
N GLN A 222 -9.07 27.55 4.58
CA GLN A 222 -8.27 28.50 5.38
C GLN A 222 -7.05 29.01 4.60
N ARG A 223 -6.36 28.12 3.87
CA ARG A 223 -5.23 28.48 3.00
C ARG A 223 -5.60 29.37 1.79
N THR A 224 -6.89 29.51 1.48
CA THR A 224 -7.40 30.48 0.51
C THR A 224 -8.05 31.72 1.17
N GLY A 225 -7.74 31.99 2.43
CA GLY A 225 -8.29 33.13 3.18
C GLY A 225 -9.78 33.02 3.54
N ILE A 226 -10.43 31.89 3.24
CA ILE A 226 -11.86 31.71 3.52
C ILE A 226 -12.02 31.44 5.01
N ARG A 227 -12.68 32.38 5.72
CA ARG A 227 -13.09 32.17 7.12
C ARG A 227 -14.06 30.99 7.17
N VAL A 228 -13.73 30.00 7.99
CA VAL A 228 -14.52 28.78 8.26
C VAL A 228 -14.63 28.57 9.76
N PRO A 229 -15.66 27.86 10.26
CA PRO A 229 -15.80 27.59 11.69
C PRO A 229 -14.58 26.94 12.36
N SER A 230 -14.58 27.00 13.70
CA SER A 230 -13.69 26.19 14.54
C SER A 230 -13.86 24.70 14.24
N GLU A 231 -12.83 23.92 14.55
CA GLU A 231 -12.92 22.46 14.48
C GLU A 231 -13.97 21.91 15.48
N GLY A 232 -14.29 20.61 15.36
CA GLY A 232 -15.33 19.98 16.17
C GLY A 232 -16.75 20.26 15.65
N PRO A 233 -17.77 20.29 16.52
CA PRO A 233 -19.18 20.31 16.13
C PRO A 233 -19.56 21.43 15.15
N LYS A 234 -19.04 22.66 15.36
CA LYS A 234 -19.34 23.83 14.51
C LYS A 234 -18.86 23.67 13.06
N TRP A 235 -17.79 22.90 12.80
CA TRP A 235 -17.38 22.53 11.45
C TRP A 235 -18.15 21.32 10.94
N ASN A 236 -18.31 20.28 11.76
CA ASN A 236 -19.03 19.05 11.41
C ASN A 236 -20.44 19.34 10.87
N GLY A 237 -21.16 20.29 11.48
CA GLY A 237 -22.51 20.69 11.07
C GLY A 237 -22.61 21.45 9.74
N VAL A 238 -21.49 21.87 9.14
CA VAL A 238 -21.49 22.63 7.87
C VAL A 238 -20.62 22.01 6.76
N GLU A 239 -19.77 21.02 7.07
CA GLU A 239 -18.78 20.49 6.12
C GLU A 239 -19.42 19.95 4.83
N GLU A 240 -20.58 19.31 4.94
CA GLU A 240 -21.30 18.76 3.79
C GLU A 240 -21.83 19.87 2.87
N THR A 241 -22.29 20.99 3.44
CA THR A 241 -22.66 22.20 2.69
C THR A 241 -21.47 22.75 1.92
N TYR A 242 -20.26 22.76 2.52
CA TYR A 242 -19.03 23.12 1.78
C TYR A 242 -18.72 22.11 0.67
N TRP A 243 -18.74 20.80 0.94
CA TRP A 243 -18.54 19.76 -0.06
C TRP A 243 -19.52 19.90 -1.25
N ARG A 244 -20.83 20.04 -0.98
CA ARG A 244 -21.87 20.18 -2.01
C ARG A 244 -21.84 21.53 -2.72
N ARG A 245 -21.42 22.61 -2.05
CA ARG A 245 -21.20 23.93 -2.68
C ARG A 245 -20.02 23.93 -3.65
N LEU A 246 -18.95 23.20 -3.33
CA LEU A 246 -17.68 23.24 -4.07
C LEU A 246 -17.57 22.18 -5.19
N PHE A 247 -18.20 21.03 -5.04
CA PHE A 247 -18.01 19.89 -5.94
C PHE A 247 -19.32 19.36 -6.55
N ASN A 248 -19.21 18.70 -7.70
CA ASN A 248 -20.32 18.13 -8.48
C ASN A 248 -20.79 16.78 -7.92
N ILE A 249 -20.96 16.68 -6.60
CA ILE A 249 -21.18 15.41 -5.88
C ILE A 249 -22.44 14.68 -6.37
N LYS A 250 -23.55 15.40 -6.55
CA LYS A 250 -24.84 14.85 -7.04
C LYS A 250 -24.73 14.13 -8.39
N LYS A 251 -23.69 14.39 -9.21
CA LYS A 251 -23.41 13.68 -10.47
C LYS A 251 -22.93 12.23 -10.28
N PHE A 252 -22.42 11.89 -9.10
CA PHE A 252 -21.80 10.59 -8.81
C PHE A 252 -22.59 9.76 -7.78
N GLU A 253 -23.45 10.41 -7.00
CA GLU A 253 -24.44 9.76 -6.14
C GLU A 253 -25.55 9.10 -6.97
N THR A 254 -26.18 8.07 -6.39
CA THR A 254 -27.41 7.43 -6.92
C THR A 254 -28.40 7.27 -5.75
N ALA A 255 -29.49 6.51 -5.92
CA ALA A 255 -30.32 6.09 -4.78
C ALA A 255 -29.46 5.34 -3.76
N ASN A 256 -28.85 4.23 -4.19
CA ASN A 256 -28.18 3.25 -3.32
C ASN A 256 -26.69 3.57 -3.05
N ARG A 257 -26.21 4.75 -3.43
CA ARG A 257 -24.80 5.17 -3.26
C ARG A 257 -24.67 6.66 -2.99
N LYS A 258 -24.17 7.04 -1.81
CA LYS A 258 -23.98 8.44 -1.36
C LYS A 258 -22.49 8.77 -1.17
N PHE A 259 -22.15 10.06 -1.10
CA PHE A 259 -20.76 10.48 -0.90
C PHE A 259 -20.23 10.15 0.50
N ALA A 260 -18.96 9.71 0.61
CA ALA A 260 -18.38 9.25 1.88
C ALA A 260 -17.74 10.35 2.76
N GLY A 261 -17.94 11.63 2.44
CA GLY A 261 -17.34 12.78 3.15
C GLY A 261 -15.84 12.99 2.86
N HIS A 262 -15.26 12.27 1.89
CA HIS A 262 -13.86 12.41 1.51
C HIS A 262 -13.56 11.93 0.08
N ILE A 263 -12.47 12.46 -0.48
CA ILE A 263 -11.88 12.03 -1.75
C ILE A 263 -10.41 11.64 -1.55
N VAL A 264 -9.80 11.01 -2.56
CA VAL A 264 -8.34 10.83 -2.65
C VAL A 264 -7.85 11.40 -3.98
N THR A 265 -7.04 12.46 -3.97
CA THR A 265 -6.69 13.24 -5.17
C THR A 265 -5.19 13.48 -5.27
N ASN A 266 -4.65 13.53 -6.50
CA ASN A 266 -3.29 14.02 -6.76
C ASN A 266 -3.29 15.41 -7.41
N GLY A 267 -4.40 16.14 -7.38
CA GLY A 267 -4.51 17.49 -7.96
C GLY A 267 -4.75 17.51 -9.47
N LYS A 268 -4.89 16.34 -10.12
CA LYS A 268 -5.26 16.18 -11.54
C LYS A 268 -6.30 15.06 -11.74
N ALA A 269 -6.10 13.94 -11.06
CA ALA A 269 -7.08 12.85 -10.91
C ALA A 269 -7.70 12.86 -9.51
N VAL A 270 -8.95 12.44 -9.40
CA VAL A 270 -9.67 12.26 -8.13
C VAL A 270 -10.33 10.88 -8.07
N SER A 271 -10.19 10.24 -6.91
CA SER A 271 -10.91 9.04 -6.50
C SER A 271 -11.95 9.48 -5.47
N ILE A 272 -13.21 9.55 -5.89
CA ILE A 272 -14.34 9.92 -5.04
C ILE A 272 -14.77 8.66 -4.27
N VAL A 273 -14.73 8.71 -2.93
CA VAL A 273 -15.15 7.58 -2.10
C VAL A 273 -16.64 7.72 -1.82
N MET A 274 -17.37 6.61 -1.97
CA MET A 274 -18.82 6.56 -1.89
C MET A 274 -19.24 5.43 -0.95
N ARG A 275 -20.21 5.69 -0.07
CA ARG A 275 -20.87 4.68 0.78
C ARG A 275 -22.04 4.05 0.01
N LYS A 276 -22.25 2.76 0.21
CA LYS A 276 -23.48 2.02 -0.11
C LYS A 276 -23.82 1.11 1.07
N SER A 277 -25.04 0.58 1.12
CA SER A 277 -25.30 -0.55 2.01
C SER A 277 -24.36 -1.71 1.64
N LYS A 278 -23.89 -2.42 2.67
CA LYS A 278 -23.38 -3.76 2.51
C LYS A 278 -24.53 -4.61 1.95
N ARG A 279 -24.28 -5.34 0.87
CA ARG A 279 -25.16 -6.44 0.51
C ARG A 279 -24.73 -7.62 1.37
N GLU A 280 -25.69 -8.35 1.90
CA GLU A 280 -25.40 -9.71 2.35
C GLU A 280 -24.92 -10.51 1.14
N PRO A 281 -23.93 -11.41 1.31
CA PRO A 281 -23.67 -12.38 0.27
C PRO A 281 -24.93 -13.24 0.13
N ASP A 282 -25.46 -13.32 -1.08
CA ASP A 282 -26.35 -14.41 -1.47
C ASP A 282 -25.59 -15.70 -1.11
N PRO A 283 -26.16 -16.62 -0.30
CA PRO A 283 -25.40 -17.77 0.20
C PRO A 283 -24.81 -18.56 -0.96
N GLU A 284 -23.57 -19.05 -0.82
CA GLU A 284 -22.81 -19.72 -1.88
C GLU A 284 -23.34 -21.13 -2.20
N GLN A 285 -24.62 -21.22 -2.56
CA GLN A 285 -25.09 -22.23 -3.50
C GLN A 285 -24.36 -21.95 -4.81
N ALA A 286 -23.37 -22.78 -5.14
CA ALA A 286 -22.66 -22.71 -6.40
C ALA A 286 -23.68 -22.91 -7.54
N ARG A 287 -24.15 -21.81 -8.13
CA ARG A 287 -25.22 -21.82 -9.13
C ARG A 287 -24.78 -22.67 -10.32
N VAL A 288 -25.35 -23.87 -10.42
CA VAL A 288 -25.11 -24.79 -11.51
C VAL A 288 -25.75 -24.19 -12.76
N PHE A 289 -24.92 -23.65 -13.65
CA PHE A 289 -25.39 -23.12 -14.92
C PHE A 289 -25.53 -24.25 -15.94
N SER A 290 -26.66 -24.29 -16.65
CA SER A 290 -26.80 -25.13 -17.84
C SER A 290 -26.06 -24.50 -19.03
N MET A 291 -25.52 -25.32 -19.93
CA MET A 291 -25.00 -24.81 -21.22
C MET A 291 -26.09 -24.10 -22.05
N SER A 292 -27.38 -24.46 -21.86
CA SER A 292 -28.51 -23.80 -22.55
C SER A 292 -28.85 -22.39 -22.00
N GLU A 293 -28.25 -21.95 -20.89
CA GLU A 293 -28.38 -20.58 -20.40
C GLU A 293 -27.60 -19.56 -21.25
N PHE A 294 -26.68 -20.00 -22.11
CA PHE A 294 -25.73 -19.14 -22.83
C PHE A 294 -25.72 -19.34 -24.34
N ASP A 295 -25.54 -18.23 -25.07
CA ASP A 295 -25.41 -18.22 -26.53
C ASP A 295 -23.94 -18.34 -26.98
N VAL A 296 -23.01 -17.83 -26.16
CA VAL A 296 -21.56 -17.82 -26.44
C VAL A 296 -20.78 -18.22 -25.18
N MET A 297 -19.86 -19.18 -25.33
CA MET A 297 -19.06 -19.75 -24.24
C MET A 297 -17.56 -19.62 -24.53
N TRP A 298 -16.88 -18.67 -23.91
CA TRP A 298 -15.42 -18.51 -24.03
C TRP A 298 -14.66 -19.28 -22.95
N ARG A 299 -13.65 -20.05 -23.34
CA ARG A 299 -12.57 -20.50 -22.44
C ARG A 299 -11.44 -19.48 -22.53
N LEU A 300 -11.06 -18.84 -21.42
CA LEU A 300 -10.11 -17.74 -21.37
C LEU A 300 -8.94 -18.07 -20.43
N ASP A 301 -7.75 -18.17 -21.01
CA ASP A 301 -6.48 -18.37 -20.32
C ASP A 301 -5.72 -17.03 -20.16
N PRO A 302 -5.50 -16.53 -18.93
CA PRO A 302 -4.71 -15.33 -18.68
C PRO A 302 -3.21 -15.64 -18.58
N GLY A 303 -2.36 -14.86 -19.27
CA GLY A 303 -0.94 -15.18 -19.43
C GLY A 303 0.08 -14.12 -18.96
N ARG A 304 1.37 -14.41 -19.22
CA ARG A 304 2.50 -13.48 -19.03
C ARG A 304 2.90 -12.78 -20.35
N ARG A 305 3.10 -13.54 -21.43
CA ARG A 305 3.38 -13.02 -22.79
C ARG A 305 2.18 -12.25 -23.32
N ASP A 306 1.02 -12.85 -23.17
CA ASP A 306 -0.27 -12.31 -23.57
C ASP A 306 -1.14 -12.06 -22.34
N LEU A 307 -1.91 -10.98 -22.34
CA LEU A 307 -2.82 -10.63 -21.25
C LEU A 307 -3.88 -11.72 -21.07
N PHE A 308 -4.35 -12.26 -22.20
CA PHE A 308 -5.12 -13.49 -22.29
C PHE A 308 -5.07 -14.04 -23.73
N VAL A 309 -5.38 -15.32 -23.86
CA VAL A 309 -5.93 -15.96 -25.06
C VAL A 309 -7.30 -16.52 -24.69
N ALA A 310 -8.28 -16.43 -25.58
CA ALA A 310 -9.61 -17.00 -25.38
C ALA A 310 -10.09 -17.68 -26.66
N THR A 311 -10.73 -18.84 -26.51
CA THR A 311 -11.33 -19.60 -27.63
C THR A 311 -12.78 -19.95 -27.26
N ASN A 312 -13.72 -19.78 -28.20
CA ASN A 312 -15.13 -20.08 -27.98
C ASN A 312 -15.53 -21.49 -28.46
N GLN A 313 -16.80 -21.86 -28.27
CA GLN A 313 -17.32 -23.16 -28.68
C GLN A 313 -17.38 -23.38 -30.21
N LEU A 314 -17.14 -22.33 -31.01
CA LEU A 314 -17.09 -22.38 -32.48
C LEU A 314 -15.65 -22.47 -33.01
N GLY A 315 -14.64 -22.51 -32.12
CA GLY A 315 -13.22 -22.52 -32.48
C GLY A 315 -12.62 -21.14 -32.77
N GLU A 316 -13.43 -20.07 -32.75
CA GLU A 316 -12.94 -18.70 -32.91
C GLU A 316 -12.03 -18.32 -31.74
N THR A 317 -10.91 -17.67 -32.03
CA THR A 317 -9.88 -17.35 -31.03
C THR A 317 -9.55 -15.87 -31.00
N VAL A 318 -9.65 -15.26 -29.82
CA VAL A 318 -9.38 -13.85 -29.53
C VAL A 318 -8.26 -13.76 -28.50
N SER A 319 -7.25 -12.94 -28.75
CA SER A 319 -6.15 -12.71 -27.80
C SER A 319 -5.83 -11.22 -27.64
N CYS A 320 -5.02 -10.90 -26.64
CA CYS A 320 -4.46 -9.56 -26.46
C CYS A 320 -3.05 -9.67 -25.89
N SER A 321 -2.02 -9.28 -26.64
CA SER A 321 -0.65 -9.42 -26.13
C SER A 321 -0.32 -8.40 -25.02
N THR A 322 0.55 -8.76 -24.08
CA THR A 322 0.99 -7.81 -23.03
C THR A 322 1.68 -6.61 -23.66
N LYS A 323 2.41 -6.79 -24.77
CA LYS A 323 2.99 -5.69 -25.56
C LYS A 323 1.91 -4.75 -26.10
N GLU A 324 0.95 -5.30 -26.86
CA GLU A 324 -0.15 -4.55 -27.47
C GLU A 324 -0.96 -3.78 -26.42
N PHE A 325 -1.28 -4.44 -25.30
CA PHE A 325 -1.95 -3.80 -24.17
C PHE A 325 -1.16 -2.63 -23.57
N TYR A 326 0.15 -2.78 -23.37
CA TYR A 326 1.01 -1.71 -22.82
C TYR A 326 1.19 -0.54 -23.79
N GLU A 327 1.18 -0.79 -25.09
CA GLU A 327 1.25 0.24 -26.12
C GLU A 327 -0.07 1.01 -26.25
N GLU A 328 -1.22 0.32 -26.28
CA GLU A 328 -2.53 0.97 -26.34
C GLU A 328 -2.89 1.69 -25.03
N ALA A 329 -2.57 1.12 -23.86
CA ALA A 329 -2.62 1.80 -22.56
C ALA A 329 -1.62 2.97 -22.44
N ARG A 330 -0.76 3.17 -23.45
CA ARG A 330 0.27 4.21 -23.55
C ARG A 330 1.30 4.15 -22.41
N TYR A 331 1.51 2.99 -21.78
CA TYR A 331 2.53 2.81 -20.73
C TYR A 331 3.94 2.92 -21.31
N THR A 332 4.22 2.29 -22.45
CA THR A 332 5.52 2.39 -23.14
C THR A 332 5.84 3.84 -23.51
N LYS A 333 4.88 4.52 -24.14
CA LYS A 333 4.98 5.94 -24.53
C LYS A 333 5.04 6.90 -23.33
N ALA A 334 4.52 6.49 -22.15
CA ALA A 334 4.71 7.21 -20.90
C ALA A 334 6.12 7.02 -20.31
N LYS A 335 6.64 5.77 -20.25
CA LYS A 335 8.00 5.45 -19.78
C LYS A 335 9.06 6.20 -20.60
N GLN A 336 8.92 6.22 -21.93
CA GLN A 336 9.79 6.99 -22.83
C GLN A 336 9.79 8.49 -22.52
N LYS A 337 8.60 9.11 -22.32
CA LYS A 337 8.50 10.54 -21.97
C LYS A 337 9.06 10.87 -20.59
N ILE A 338 8.89 9.96 -19.63
CA ILE A 338 9.47 10.09 -18.28
C ILE A 338 11.00 10.08 -18.35
N LYS A 339 11.59 9.06 -19.01
CA LYS A 339 13.05 8.98 -19.21
C LYS A 339 13.58 10.25 -19.88
N GLY A 340 12.99 10.63 -21.02
CA GLY A 340 13.35 11.85 -21.74
C GLY A 340 13.08 13.18 -21.01
N TRP A 341 12.41 13.20 -19.86
CA TRP A 341 12.37 14.38 -18.97
C TRP A 341 13.49 14.35 -17.93
N GLN A 342 13.92 13.17 -17.48
CA GLN A 342 15.03 12.97 -16.56
C GLN A 342 16.37 13.20 -17.27
N ASP A 343 16.56 12.59 -18.45
CA ASP A 343 17.74 12.72 -19.31
C ASP A 343 18.09 14.19 -19.59
N ARG A 344 17.08 15.06 -19.75
CA ARG A 344 17.22 16.52 -19.96
C ARG A 344 17.13 17.32 -18.64
N SER A 345 17.65 16.80 -17.54
CA SER A 345 17.74 17.52 -16.26
C SER A 345 18.92 17.00 -15.41
N PRO A 346 20.17 17.37 -15.75
CA PRO A 346 21.38 16.86 -15.10
C PRO A 346 21.36 16.95 -13.57
N ARG A 347 21.07 18.13 -13.00
CA ARG A 347 20.95 18.34 -11.54
C ARG A 347 19.93 17.41 -10.85
N VAL A 348 18.89 16.97 -11.57
CA VAL A 348 17.88 16.02 -11.05
C VAL A 348 18.38 14.59 -11.14
N LEU A 349 19.10 14.23 -12.21
CA LEU A 349 19.75 12.91 -12.33
C LEU A 349 20.84 12.74 -11.28
N GLU A 350 21.73 13.72 -11.14
CA GLU A 350 22.77 13.80 -10.11
C GLU A 350 22.17 13.65 -8.71
N ALA A 351 21.22 14.50 -8.33
CA ALA A 351 20.53 14.43 -7.05
C ALA A 351 19.69 13.15 -6.84
N THR A 352 19.40 12.38 -7.89
CA THR A 352 18.72 11.07 -7.80
C THR A 352 19.71 9.90 -7.72
N ARG A 353 20.85 9.98 -8.40
CA ARG A 353 21.92 8.98 -8.37
C ARG A 353 22.67 9.00 -7.03
N ASN A 354 22.89 10.19 -6.49
CA ASN A 354 23.72 10.41 -5.30
C ASN A 354 22.91 10.36 -3.98
N VAL A 355 21.64 9.91 -4.00
CA VAL A 355 20.83 9.74 -2.78
C VAL A 355 21.45 8.66 -1.90
N PRO A 356 21.90 8.98 -0.66
CA PRO A 356 22.46 7.97 0.23
C PRO A 356 21.42 6.91 0.62
N THR A 357 21.88 5.71 0.97
CA THR A 357 20.97 4.62 1.33
C THR A 357 20.10 4.98 2.55
N LYS A 358 18.84 4.53 2.52
CA LYS A 358 17.90 4.56 3.66
C LYS A 358 17.80 3.19 4.34
N LYS A 359 18.64 2.25 3.89
CA LYS A 359 18.53 0.82 4.17
C LYS A 359 19.65 0.36 5.09
N SER A 360 19.67 0.91 6.30
CA SER A 360 20.79 0.74 7.24
C SER A 360 20.34 0.80 8.69
N VAL A 361 21.05 0.08 9.57
CA VAL A 361 20.94 0.23 11.03
C VAL A 361 21.85 1.33 11.60
N SER A 362 22.65 2.00 10.77
CA SER A 362 23.43 3.15 11.20
C SER A 362 22.59 4.43 11.26
N LEU A 363 22.46 4.97 12.47
CA LEU A 363 21.91 6.30 12.73
C LEU A 363 22.69 7.40 11.99
N GLU A 364 23.99 7.20 11.76
CA GLU A 364 24.85 8.12 11.02
C GLU A 364 24.55 8.05 9.51
N THR A 365 24.39 6.86 8.94
CA THR A 365 23.98 6.67 7.54
C THR A 365 22.62 7.30 7.28
N LEU A 366 21.63 7.09 8.17
CA LEU A 366 20.33 7.76 8.05
C LEU A 366 20.42 9.28 8.26
N SER A 367 21.26 9.75 9.18
CA SER A 367 21.50 11.19 9.39
C SER A 367 22.12 11.85 8.14
N TYR A 368 23.10 11.20 7.51
CA TYR A 368 23.70 11.64 6.25
C TYR A 368 22.67 11.63 5.11
N CYS A 369 21.86 10.56 4.99
CA CYS A 369 20.76 10.51 4.04
C CYS A 369 19.76 11.67 4.25
N ILE A 370 19.37 11.97 5.49
CA ILE A 370 18.47 13.08 5.80
C ILE A 370 19.12 14.43 5.42
N ARG A 371 20.38 14.68 5.79
CA ARG A 371 21.12 15.91 5.42
C ARG A 371 21.20 16.10 3.91
N PHE A 372 21.35 15.03 3.13
CA PHE A 372 21.29 15.07 1.67
C PHE A 372 19.88 15.31 1.14
N MET A 373 18.88 14.60 1.69
CA MET A 373 17.47 14.71 1.31
C MET A 373 16.94 16.13 1.55
N THR A 374 17.20 16.74 2.71
CA THR A 374 16.75 18.12 3.01
C THR A 374 17.31 19.15 2.03
N LYS A 375 18.53 18.95 1.52
CA LYS A 375 19.12 19.83 0.48
C LYS A 375 18.54 19.62 -0.93
N SER A 376 17.97 18.44 -1.22
CA SER A 376 17.54 18.03 -2.56
C SER A 376 16.02 17.89 -2.74
N ILE A 377 15.26 17.84 -1.65
CA ILE A 377 13.82 17.58 -1.63
C ILE A 377 13.02 18.57 -2.48
N ASP A 378 13.31 19.87 -2.39
CA ASP A 378 12.57 20.91 -3.13
C ASP A 378 12.95 20.95 -4.62
N LEU A 379 14.17 20.56 -4.98
CA LEU A 379 14.58 20.36 -6.38
C LEU A 379 13.80 19.18 -7.00
N LEU A 380 13.74 18.06 -6.28
CA LEU A 380 13.16 16.80 -6.77
C LEU A 380 11.63 16.82 -6.78
N LEU A 381 11.00 17.33 -5.71
CA LEU A 381 9.55 17.61 -5.69
C LEU A 381 9.18 18.75 -6.64
N GLY A 382 10.01 19.80 -6.76
CA GLY A 382 9.81 20.90 -7.71
C GLY A 382 9.90 20.45 -9.17
N PHE A 383 10.71 19.45 -9.49
CA PHE A 383 10.71 18.78 -10.79
C PHE A 383 9.44 17.94 -11.00
N ALA A 384 9.03 17.16 -10.00
CA ALA A 384 7.78 16.37 -10.02
C ALA A 384 6.50 17.23 -10.10
N ARG A 385 6.53 18.45 -9.56
CA ARG A 385 5.46 19.46 -9.65
C ARG A 385 5.38 20.05 -11.06
N ARG A 386 6.52 20.45 -11.64
CA ARG A 386 6.62 21.12 -12.97
C ARG A 386 6.32 20.19 -14.14
N LYS A 387 6.90 18.98 -14.18
CA LYS A 387 6.70 18.05 -15.31
C LYS A 387 5.33 17.35 -15.18
N PRO A 388 4.60 17.08 -16.28
CA PRO A 388 3.20 16.64 -16.21
C PRO A 388 3.00 15.14 -15.86
N PHE A 389 3.83 14.56 -14.99
CA PHE A 389 3.76 13.16 -14.53
C PHE A 389 2.34 12.73 -14.13
N ARG A 390 1.66 13.56 -13.32
CA ARG A 390 0.29 13.32 -12.85
C ARG A 390 -0.74 13.27 -13.99
N ARG A 391 -0.59 14.14 -15.01
CA ARG A 391 -1.44 14.15 -16.21
C ARG A 391 -1.17 12.91 -17.08
N LEU A 392 0.09 12.50 -17.19
CA LEU A 392 0.52 11.33 -17.95
C LEU A 392 -0.01 10.03 -17.32
N ARG A 393 0.11 9.86 -16.00
CA ARG A 393 -0.44 8.72 -15.25
C ARG A 393 -1.97 8.62 -15.37
N LEU A 394 -2.68 9.75 -15.35
CA LEU A 394 -4.12 9.82 -15.63
C LEU A 394 -4.44 9.46 -17.08
N ARG A 395 -3.67 9.94 -18.06
CA ARG A 395 -3.85 9.58 -19.48
C ARG A 395 -3.71 8.08 -19.70
N SER A 396 -2.65 7.45 -19.18
CA SER A 396 -2.50 5.99 -19.29
C SER A 396 -3.62 5.21 -18.59
N PHE A 397 -4.13 5.69 -17.44
CA PHE A 397 -5.31 5.08 -16.81
C PHE A 397 -6.57 5.16 -17.69
N ILE A 398 -6.81 6.29 -18.37
CA ILE A 398 -7.94 6.45 -19.30
C ILE A 398 -7.80 5.52 -20.51
N PHE A 399 -6.61 5.46 -21.11
CA PHE A 399 -6.34 4.58 -22.26
C PHE A 399 -6.42 3.09 -21.88
N MET A 400 -5.89 2.70 -20.72
CA MET A 400 -6.04 1.35 -20.15
C MET A 400 -7.52 0.98 -19.98
N LYS A 401 -8.35 1.87 -19.44
CA LYS A 401 -9.80 1.63 -19.31
C LYS A 401 -10.51 1.55 -20.66
N LYS A 402 -10.07 2.28 -21.69
CA LYS A 402 -10.59 2.13 -23.06
C LYS A 402 -10.23 0.78 -23.67
N LYS A 403 -8.99 0.30 -23.54
CA LYS A 403 -8.60 -1.03 -24.05
C LYS A 403 -9.32 -2.15 -23.30
N LEU A 404 -9.41 -2.09 -21.97
CA LEU A 404 -10.20 -3.08 -21.20
C LEU A 404 -11.68 -3.11 -21.63
N ARG A 405 -12.33 -1.95 -21.81
CA ARG A 405 -13.72 -1.93 -22.31
C ARG A 405 -13.85 -2.57 -23.70
N ARG A 406 -12.94 -2.26 -24.64
CA ARG A 406 -12.91 -2.91 -25.96
C ARG A 406 -12.78 -4.44 -25.83
N LEU A 407 -11.86 -4.92 -25.00
CA LEU A 407 -11.66 -6.36 -24.79
C LEU A 407 -12.90 -7.05 -24.18
N CYS A 408 -13.66 -6.36 -23.32
CA CYS A 408 -14.94 -6.90 -22.85
C CYS A 408 -15.97 -6.98 -23.98
N GLN A 409 -16.09 -5.92 -24.79
CA GLN A 409 -16.98 -5.84 -25.96
C GLN A 409 -16.56 -6.71 -27.15
N MET A 410 -15.40 -7.39 -27.08
CA MET A 410 -14.92 -8.39 -28.03
C MET A 410 -15.19 -9.84 -27.57
N LEU A 411 -15.57 -10.03 -26.31
CA LEU A 411 -15.93 -11.34 -25.75
C LEU A 411 -17.45 -11.45 -25.51
N ALA A 412 -18.08 -10.34 -25.12
CA ALA A 412 -19.52 -10.27 -24.89
C ALA A 412 -20.12 -9.10 -25.67
N HIS A 413 -20.95 -9.41 -26.66
CA HIS A 413 -21.68 -8.41 -27.43
C HIS A 413 -22.99 -7.99 -26.73
N GLU A 414 -23.58 -6.88 -27.17
CA GLU A 414 -24.73 -6.26 -26.51
C GLU A 414 -26.02 -6.96 -26.95
N GLY A 415 -26.52 -7.87 -26.12
CA GLY A 415 -27.73 -8.68 -26.36
C GLY A 415 -27.51 -10.20 -26.21
N GLU A 416 -26.26 -10.65 -26.28
CA GLU A 416 -25.89 -12.07 -26.13
C GLU A 416 -25.79 -12.51 -24.67
N ARG A 417 -26.24 -13.74 -24.37
CA ARG A 417 -26.00 -14.40 -23.08
C ARG A 417 -24.62 -15.05 -23.11
N THR A 418 -23.57 -14.24 -22.97
CA THR A 418 -22.19 -14.75 -22.91
C THR A 418 -21.84 -15.30 -21.52
N VAL A 419 -21.08 -16.41 -21.49
CA VAL A 419 -20.29 -16.84 -20.33
C VAL A 419 -18.80 -16.93 -20.67
N VAL A 420 -17.95 -16.61 -19.70
CA VAL A 420 -16.49 -16.75 -19.81
C VAL A 420 -15.96 -17.60 -18.66
N GLY A 421 -15.46 -18.79 -18.99
CA GLY A 421 -14.66 -19.61 -18.11
C GLY A 421 -13.25 -19.04 -18.04
N PHE A 422 -12.89 -18.43 -16.92
CA PHE A 422 -11.67 -17.65 -16.72
C PHE A 422 -10.69 -18.44 -15.87
N GLY A 423 -9.54 -18.82 -16.42
CA GLY A 423 -8.50 -19.56 -15.69
C GLY A 423 -8.03 -18.79 -14.45
N ASP A 424 -7.93 -19.45 -13.29
CA ASP A 424 -7.62 -18.74 -12.06
C ASP A 424 -6.17 -18.25 -12.01
N TRP A 425 -6.01 -16.96 -12.30
CA TRP A 425 -4.77 -16.23 -12.06
C TRP A 425 -4.52 -15.97 -10.56
N SER A 426 -4.37 -17.01 -9.74
CA SER A 426 -3.77 -16.92 -8.41
C SER A 426 -2.25 -16.96 -8.57
N ASN A 427 -1.60 -15.83 -8.33
CA ASN A 427 -0.15 -15.68 -8.49
C ASN A 427 0.61 -16.30 -7.31
N GLN A 428 0.54 -17.64 -7.17
CA GLN A 428 1.05 -18.41 -6.04
C GLN A 428 2.59 -18.56 -6.03
N ASP A 429 3.27 -18.11 -7.08
CA ASP A 429 4.74 -17.96 -7.14
C ASP A 429 5.26 -16.92 -6.11
N VAL A 430 5.37 -17.33 -4.85
CA VAL A 430 6.08 -16.57 -3.80
C VAL A 430 7.61 -16.71 -3.95
N ALA A 431 8.06 -17.83 -4.54
CA ALA A 431 9.46 -18.19 -4.68
C ALA A 431 10.20 -17.44 -5.81
N GLU A 432 10.59 -16.19 -5.54
CA GLU A 432 11.81 -15.49 -6.01
C GLU A 432 12.09 -15.28 -7.53
N ILE A 433 11.74 -16.19 -8.43
CA ILE A 433 12.15 -16.25 -9.85
C ILE A 433 11.56 -15.08 -10.67
N ILE A 434 10.34 -14.65 -10.35
CA ILE A 434 9.48 -13.88 -11.26
C ILE A 434 9.54 -12.37 -10.96
N LYS A 435 10.75 -11.80 -11.09
CA LYS A 435 11.01 -10.36 -10.85
C LYS A 435 11.04 -9.48 -12.11
N LYS A 436 10.90 -10.05 -13.31
CA LYS A 436 11.14 -9.33 -14.60
C LYS A 436 9.90 -9.12 -15.50
N SER A 437 8.84 -9.91 -15.38
CA SER A 437 7.63 -9.78 -16.23
C SER A 437 6.50 -9.10 -15.47
N PRO A 438 6.17 -7.81 -15.74
CA PRO A 438 5.11 -7.12 -15.02
C PRO A 438 3.73 -7.59 -15.53
N ALA A 439 3.09 -8.47 -14.77
CA ALA A 439 1.79 -9.05 -15.10
C ALA A 439 0.77 -7.99 -15.57
N GLY A 440 -0.02 -8.37 -16.58
CA GLY A 440 -1.12 -7.55 -17.06
C GLY A 440 -2.20 -7.35 -15.97
N PRO A 441 -3.15 -6.42 -16.16
CA PRO A 441 -4.21 -6.18 -15.17
C PRO A 441 -5.31 -7.27 -15.19
N VAL A 442 -4.93 -8.55 -15.14
CA VAL A 442 -5.79 -9.75 -15.26
C VAL A 442 -6.97 -9.70 -14.28
N LYS A 443 -6.71 -9.72 -12.96
CA LYS A 443 -7.72 -9.56 -11.89
C LYS A 443 -8.35 -8.14 -11.82
N ARG A 444 -8.25 -7.33 -12.88
CA ARG A 444 -9.09 -6.14 -13.16
C ARG A 444 -9.90 -6.34 -14.44
N PHE A 445 -9.33 -6.97 -15.46
CA PHE A 445 -10.04 -7.35 -16.67
C PHE A 445 -11.23 -8.25 -16.34
N GLU A 446 -10.99 -9.33 -15.61
CA GLU A 446 -12.01 -10.18 -14.94
C GLU A 446 -13.15 -9.36 -14.28
N ARG A 447 -12.83 -8.43 -13.37
CA ARG A 447 -13.80 -7.56 -12.67
C ARG A 447 -14.37 -6.39 -13.48
N ASP A 448 -13.91 -6.19 -14.71
CA ASP A 448 -14.49 -5.29 -15.70
C ASP A 448 -15.38 -6.07 -16.67
N LEU A 449 -15.03 -7.32 -16.99
CA LEU A 449 -15.71 -8.29 -17.85
C LEU A 449 -16.98 -8.85 -17.19
N ALA A 450 -16.94 -9.14 -15.87
CA ALA A 450 -18.08 -9.50 -15.01
C ALA A 450 -19.12 -8.35 -14.80
N ARG A 451 -19.22 -7.46 -15.78
CA ARG A 451 -20.20 -6.36 -15.92
C ARG A 451 -20.87 -6.37 -17.30
N PHE A 452 -20.39 -7.22 -18.20
CA PHE A 452 -20.89 -7.45 -19.56
C PHE A 452 -21.46 -8.86 -19.65
N CYS A 453 -20.84 -9.84 -18.98
CA CYS A 453 -21.20 -11.26 -19.07
C CYS A 453 -21.01 -11.99 -17.73
N THR A 454 -21.47 -13.25 -17.67
CA THR A 454 -21.17 -14.17 -16.57
C THR A 454 -19.70 -14.59 -16.65
N VAL A 455 -18.97 -14.52 -15.53
CA VAL A 455 -17.56 -14.94 -15.46
C VAL A 455 -17.43 -16.00 -14.36
N ILE A 456 -16.95 -17.18 -14.73
CA ILE A 456 -16.76 -18.32 -13.84
C ILE A 456 -15.26 -18.54 -13.69
N SER A 457 -14.74 -18.52 -12.46
CA SER A 457 -13.32 -18.83 -12.21
C SER A 457 -13.11 -20.34 -12.31
N ILE A 458 -12.25 -20.80 -13.21
CA ILE A 458 -11.90 -22.21 -13.39
C ILE A 458 -10.55 -22.45 -12.70
N ALA A 459 -10.51 -23.38 -11.75
CA ALA A 459 -9.27 -23.75 -11.07
C ALA A 459 -8.28 -24.41 -12.04
N GLU A 460 -7.00 -24.00 -11.99
CA GLU A 460 -5.93 -24.42 -12.92
C GLU A 460 -5.48 -25.90 -12.75
N PHE A 461 -6.30 -26.75 -12.11
CA PHE A 461 -5.90 -28.13 -11.82
C PHE A 461 -5.95 -28.97 -13.10
N ARG A 462 -4.76 -29.19 -13.67
CA ARG A 462 -4.43 -29.96 -14.90
C ARG A 462 -4.42 -29.21 -16.24
N THR A 463 -4.92 -27.97 -16.35
CA THR A 463 -4.99 -27.25 -17.65
C THR A 463 -3.62 -27.03 -18.31
N SER A 464 -2.55 -26.89 -17.52
CA SER A 464 -1.15 -26.80 -17.98
C SER A 464 -0.41 -28.15 -18.00
N LYS A 465 -1.08 -29.26 -17.65
CA LYS A 465 -0.48 -30.60 -17.54
C LYS A 465 -1.05 -31.66 -18.48
N VAL A 466 -2.21 -31.46 -19.10
CA VAL A 466 -2.77 -32.44 -20.06
C VAL A 466 -2.95 -31.85 -21.45
N HIS A 467 -2.75 -32.66 -22.48
CA HIS A 467 -3.01 -32.28 -23.86
C HIS A 467 -4.53 -32.13 -24.09
N PHE A 468 -4.98 -30.95 -24.54
CA PHE A 468 -6.39 -30.57 -24.72
C PHE A 468 -7.25 -31.61 -25.44
N ASP A 469 -6.68 -32.27 -26.46
CA ASP A 469 -7.39 -33.15 -27.40
C ASP A 469 -7.34 -34.65 -27.01
N CYS A 470 -6.46 -35.05 -26.09
CA CYS A 470 -6.26 -36.48 -25.79
C CYS A 470 -5.99 -36.82 -24.30
N GLU A 471 -6.13 -35.84 -23.41
CA GLU A 471 -6.02 -35.92 -21.93
C GLU A 471 -4.71 -36.51 -21.37
N ARG A 472 -3.76 -36.91 -22.22
CA ARG A 472 -2.44 -37.42 -21.81
C ARG A 472 -1.65 -36.35 -21.07
N GLU A 473 -0.99 -36.76 -19.99
CA GLU A 473 -0.07 -35.89 -19.26
C GLU A 473 1.11 -35.47 -20.14
N LEU A 474 1.30 -34.16 -20.26
CA LEU A 474 2.46 -33.52 -20.84
C LEU A 474 3.66 -33.76 -19.91
N LYS A 475 4.66 -34.52 -20.39
CA LYS A 475 5.93 -34.66 -19.68
C LYS A 475 6.69 -33.33 -19.78
N ASN A 476 7.03 -32.76 -18.62
CA ASN A 476 7.94 -31.62 -18.47
C ASN A 476 9.38 -32.00 -18.85
#